data_AF-A0A4Q4U067-F1
#
_entry.id   AF-A0A4Q4U067-F1
#
_cell.length_a   1.000
_cell.length_b   1.000
_cell.length_c   1.000
_cell.angle_alpha   90.00
_cell.angle_beta   90.00
_cell.angle_gamma   90.00
#
_symmetry.space_group_name_H-M   'P 1'
#
loop_
_entity.id
_entity.type
_entity.pdbx_description
1 polymer ?
#
loop_
_entity_poly.entity_id
_entity_poly.type
_entity_poly.pdbx_seq_one_letter_code
_entity_poly.pdbx_strand_id
1 'polypeptide(L)'
;MSRRSSSSSGKSTDSYASVLSDDSYLATLKPGIDDQFKEMLSHVKVIENDRKILKERKIQSHEAKKRDPNDTQRRTDWTPQMEADYASYKAKVDALFAAKKVQEASEKVAKQSKTADIAIQEKNRNEALRDDEKWLDAAIAAATARLGFMTKYPNALSTPSTKSHIKAAQDNLNSAKQARREIEIQKKKIANIKAIEAKKTGGAAARAK
;
A
#
# COMPACT_ATOMS: atom_id res chain seq x y z
N MET A 1 -0.67 34.44 0.32
CA MET A 1 0.03 33.63 -0.70
C MET A 1 0.71 32.46 -0.03
N SER A 2 0.84 31.36 -0.77
CA SER A 2 1.92 30.37 -0.65
C SER A 2 1.97 29.57 0.66
N ARG A 3 1.52 28.31 0.72
CA ARG A 3 2.10 27.13 0.04
C ARG A 3 3.61 27.31 -0.08
N ARG A 4 4.44 26.46 0.53
CA ARG A 4 4.57 25.04 0.18
C ARG A 4 5.78 24.51 0.95
N SER A 5 6.07 23.25 0.67
CA SER A 5 7.41 22.61 0.76
C SER A 5 7.80 22.12 2.16
N SER A 6 8.40 20.94 2.33
CA SER A 6 8.92 19.99 1.33
C SER A 6 9.54 18.76 2.00
N SER A 7 9.76 17.73 1.15
CA SER A 7 10.94 16.84 1.08
C SER A 7 11.34 16.03 2.32
N SER A 8 11.28 14.71 2.34
CA SER A 8 12.11 13.73 1.59
C SER A 8 13.62 13.81 1.85
N SER A 9 14.11 12.99 2.77
CA SER A 9 15.39 12.28 2.66
C SER A 9 15.48 11.24 3.76
N GLY A 10 16.15 10.13 3.45
CA GLY A 10 16.06 8.88 4.18
C GLY A 10 16.60 8.88 5.60
N LYS A 11 16.25 7.78 6.28
CA LYS A 11 17.04 7.12 7.34
C LYS A 11 17.93 8.06 8.15
N SER A 12 17.26 8.93 8.88
CA SER A 12 17.65 9.25 10.23
C SER A 12 16.34 9.40 11.00
N THR A 13 15.79 8.30 11.50
CA THR A 13 15.36 8.41 12.90
C THR A 13 16.68 8.55 13.65
N ASP A 14 17.28 9.75 13.61
CA ASP A 14 18.19 10.19 14.63
C ASP A 14 17.41 9.90 15.88
N SER A 15 17.87 8.84 16.50
CA SER A 15 17.20 8.18 17.57
C SER A 15 17.12 9.24 18.65
N TYR A 16 15.96 9.89 18.79
CA TYR A 16 15.53 10.36 20.10
C TYR A 16 15.59 9.19 21.10
N ALA A 17 15.49 7.96 20.59
CA ALA A 17 15.81 6.75 21.32
C ALA A 17 17.27 6.66 21.82
N SER A 18 18.27 7.39 21.28
CA SER A 18 19.65 7.43 21.82
C SER A 18 19.77 8.40 22.98
N VAL A 19 18.98 9.48 22.99
CA VAL A 19 18.93 10.41 24.13
C VAL A 19 18.20 9.76 25.32
N LEU A 20 17.35 8.75 25.06
CA LEU A 20 16.56 8.03 26.07
C LEU A 20 17.03 6.60 26.35
N SER A 21 17.98 6.05 25.57
CA SER A 21 18.61 4.75 25.86
C SER A 21 19.77 4.86 26.83
N ASP A 22 20.34 6.05 26.95
CA ASP A 22 21.41 6.33 27.90
C ASP A 22 20.79 6.71 29.25
N ASP A 23 20.57 5.71 30.10
CA ASP A 23 20.21 5.89 31.51
C ASP A 23 21.22 6.79 32.26
N SER A 24 22.39 7.07 31.65
CA SER A 24 23.40 8.03 32.10
C SER A 24 22.86 9.48 32.19
N TYR A 25 21.98 9.91 31.27
CA TYR A 25 21.43 11.27 31.30
C TYR A 25 20.45 11.48 32.47
N LEU A 26 19.63 10.47 32.77
CA LEU A 26 18.71 10.51 33.93
C LEU A 26 19.46 10.66 35.27
N ALA A 27 20.69 10.14 35.34
CA ALA A 27 21.58 10.28 36.50
C ALA A 27 22.17 11.69 36.66
N THR A 28 22.18 12.51 35.60
CA THR A 28 22.67 13.91 35.65
C THR A 28 21.62 14.92 36.11
N LEU A 29 20.34 14.53 36.14
CA LEU A 29 19.21 15.39 36.51
C LEU A 29 19.12 15.57 38.03
N LYS A 30 18.96 16.82 38.48
CA LYS A 30 19.03 17.18 39.89
C LYS A 30 17.75 16.79 40.64
N PRO A 31 17.84 16.09 41.79
CA PRO A 31 16.68 15.78 42.63
C PRO A 31 15.97 17.07 43.07
N GLY A 32 14.64 17.09 43.02
CA GLY A 32 13.81 18.21 43.49
C GLY A 32 13.56 19.34 42.48
N ILE A 33 14.35 19.43 41.41
CA ILE A 33 14.18 20.45 40.35
C ILE A 33 13.62 19.81 39.07
N ASP A 34 14.15 18.64 38.70
CA ASP A 34 13.86 17.98 37.42
C ASP A 34 12.87 16.81 37.56
N ASP A 35 12.21 16.66 38.71
CA ASP A 35 11.43 15.47 39.05
C ASP A 35 10.22 15.25 38.12
N GLN A 36 9.52 16.33 37.77
CA GLN A 36 8.42 16.27 36.79
C GLN A 36 8.91 15.87 35.39
N PHE A 37 10.13 16.29 35.03
CA PHE A 37 10.73 15.92 33.76
C PHE A 37 11.19 14.46 33.74
N LYS A 38 11.75 13.95 34.86
CA LYS A 38 12.05 12.53 35.05
C LYS A 38 10.79 11.65 34.94
N GLU A 39 9.69 12.08 35.55
CA GLU A 39 8.41 11.36 35.50
C GLU A 39 7.82 11.33 34.07
N MET A 40 7.93 12.41 33.33
CA MET A 40 7.51 12.46 31.93
C MET A 40 8.35 11.51 31.06
N LEU A 41 9.68 11.48 31.25
CA LEU A 41 10.57 10.60 30.50
C LEU A 41 10.32 9.12 30.81
N SER A 42 10.01 8.76 32.06
CA SER A 42 9.67 7.39 32.43
C SER A 42 8.35 6.93 31.78
N HIS A 43 7.32 7.80 31.74
CA HIS A 43 6.07 7.52 31.03
C HIS A 43 6.28 7.32 29.52
N VAL A 44 7.12 8.14 28.89
CA VAL A 44 7.47 7.97 27.47
C VAL A 44 8.18 6.63 27.25
N LYS A 45 9.12 6.24 28.13
CA LYS A 45 9.82 4.94 28.07
C LYS A 45 8.86 3.76 28.19
N VAL A 46 7.85 3.85 29.07
CA VAL A 46 6.78 2.83 29.20
C VAL A 46 5.95 2.73 27.92
N ILE A 47 5.48 3.86 27.39
CA ILE A 47 4.68 3.89 26.15
C ILE A 47 5.46 3.34 24.95
N GLU A 48 6.74 3.64 24.84
CA GLU A 48 7.60 3.12 23.76
C GLU A 48 7.88 1.62 23.91
N ASN A 49 8.07 1.13 25.13
CA ASN A 49 8.22 -0.30 25.40
C ASN A 49 6.93 -1.07 25.09
N ASP A 50 5.76 -0.54 25.42
CA ASP A 50 4.47 -1.14 25.05
C ASP A 50 4.28 -1.21 23.53
N ARG A 51 4.74 -0.18 22.80
CA ARG A 51 4.77 -0.18 21.33
C ARG A 51 5.73 -1.25 20.77
N LYS A 52 6.86 -1.50 21.42
CA LYS A 52 7.78 -2.60 21.05
C LYS A 52 7.13 -3.96 21.28
N ILE A 53 6.49 -4.17 22.44
CA ILE A 53 5.77 -5.41 22.77
C ILE A 53 4.64 -5.68 21.77
N LEU A 54 3.87 -4.65 21.38
CA LEU A 54 2.83 -4.78 20.36
C LEU A 54 3.39 -5.15 18.97
N LYS A 55 4.55 -4.61 18.58
CA LYS A 55 5.24 -5.01 17.35
C LYS A 55 5.75 -6.45 17.44
N GLU A 56 6.35 -6.84 18.55
CA GLU A 56 6.82 -8.20 18.83
C GLU A 56 5.66 -9.21 18.71
N ARG A 57 4.53 -8.93 19.38
CA ARG A 57 3.30 -9.75 19.29
C ARG A 57 2.79 -9.84 17.85
N LYS A 58 2.84 -8.75 17.10
CA LYS A 58 2.41 -8.74 15.70
C LYS A 58 3.34 -9.60 14.85
N ILE A 59 4.66 -9.50 15.04
CA ILE A 59 5.66 -10.33 14.36
C ILE A 59 5.42 -11.81 14.72
N GLN A 60 5.37 -12.16 16.00
CA GLN A 60 5.10 -13.53 16.47
C GLN A 60 3.77 -14.07 15.93
N SER A 61 2.71 -13.26 15.91
CA SER A 61 1.44 -13.66 15.29
C SER A 61 1.56 -13.89 13.78
N HIS A 62 2.34 -13.09 13.07
CA HIS A 62 2.62 -13.31 11.66
C HIS A 62 3.50 -14.53 11.41
N GLU A 63 4.49 -14.78 12.27
CA GLU A 63 5.39 -15.94 12.20
C GLU A 63 4.64 -17.23 12.50
N ALA A 64 3.79 -17.25 13.53
CA ALA A 64 2.92 -18.39 13.85
C ALA A 64 1.88 -18.69 12.76
N LYS A 65 1.59 -17.73 11.87
CA LYS A 65 0.73 -17.92 10.70
C LYS A 65 1.50 -18.37 9.45
N LYS A 66 2.84 -18.30 9.46
CA LYS A 66 3.63 -18.88 8.37
C LYS A 66 3.49 -20.39 8.48
N ARG A 67 3.06 -21.02 7.38
CA ARG A 67 3.08 -22.48 7.25
C ARG A 67 4.53 -22.94 7.44
N ASP A 68 4.75 -24.01 8.20
CA ASP A 68 6.06 -24.63 8.32
C ASP A 68 6.61 -24.90 6.91
N PRO A 69 7.80 -24.39 6.53
CA PRO A 69 8.38 -24.68 5.22
C PRO A 69 8.58 -26.18 4.96
N ASN A 70 8.60 -27.01 6.00
CA ASN A 70 8.66 -28.48 5.92
C ASN A 70 7.28 -29.16 5.93
N ASP A 71 6.19 -28.40 6.10
CA ASP A 71 4.82 -28.86 5.86
C ASP A 71 4.61 -29.00 4.35
N THR A 72 5.19 -30.09 3.84
CA THR A 72 5.16 -30.57 2.46
C THR A 72 3.90 -31.38 2.17
N GLN A 73 2.89 -31.31 3.05
CA GLN A 73 1.61 -31.97 2.84
C GLN A 73 0.94 -31.34 1.60
N ARG A 74 1.31 -31.87 0.43
CA ARG A 74 0.54 -31.78 -0.79
C ARG A 74 -0.84 -32.30 -0.39
N ARG A 75 -1.86 -31.52 -0.74
CA ARG A 75 -3.23 -31.97 -0.57
C ARG A 75 -3.41 -33.16 -1.50
N THR A 76 -3.28 -34.35 -0.94
CA THR A 76 -3.26 -35.64 -1.64
C THR A 76 -4.61 -35.99 -2.26
N ASP A 77 -5.62 -35.16 -2.03
CA ASP A 77 -7.03 -35.46 -2.30
C ASP A 77 -7.60 -34.52 -3.39
N TRP A 78 -6.75 -33.75 -4.07
CA TRP A 78 -7.17 -32.88 -5.17
C TRP A 78 -7.30 -33.66 -6.47
N THR A 79 -8.43 -33.47 -7.15
CA THR A 79 -8.60 -34.00 -8.51
C THR A 79 -7.71 -33.25 -9.51
N PRO A 80 -7.34 -33.84 -10.65
CA PRO A 80 -6.58 -33.14 -11.69
C PRO A 80 -7.26 -31.83 -12.15
N GLN A 81 -8.60 -31.79 -12.16
CA GLN A 81 -9.34 -30.58 -12.48
C GLN A 81 -9.19 -29.49 -11.41
N MET A 82 -9.17 -29.86 -10.12
CA MET A 82 -8.92 -28.92 -9.03
C MET A 82 -7.52 -28.33 -9.11
N GLU A 83 -6.52 -29.16 -9.42
CA GLU A 83 -5.14 -28.70 -9.61
C GLU A 83 -5.04 -27.71 -10.78
N ALA A 84 -5.67 -28.02 -11.92
CA ALA A 84 -5.71 -27.13 -13.08
C ALA A 84 -6.40 -25.80 -12.77
N ASP A 85 -7.55 -25.83 -12.10
CA ASP A 85 -8.28 -24.63 -11.69
C ASP A 85 -7.48 -23.79 -10.68
N TYR A 86 -6.79 -24.46 -9.74
CA TYR A 86 -5.92 -23.80 -8.77
C TYR A 86 -4.74 -23.12 -9.46
N ALA A 87 -4.05 -23.82 -10.36
CA ALA A 87 -2.95 -23.28 -11.15
C ALA A 87 -3.40 -22.07 -11.99
N SER A 88 -4.57 -22.15 -12.63
CA SER A 88 -5.17 -21.05 -13.39
C SER A 88 -5.49 -19.81 -12.54
N TYR A 89 -5.95 -20.00 -11.30
CA TYR A 89 -6.14 -18.89 -10.35
C TYR A 89 -4.78 -18.31 -9.90
N LYS A 90 -3.80 -19.17 -9.60
CA LYS A 90 -2.46 -18.76 -9.16
C LYS A 90 -1.71 -17.95 -10.22
N ALA A 91 -1.80 -18.34 -11.49
CA ALA A 91 -1.24 -17.58 -12.60
C ALA A 91 -1.77 -16.13 -12.65
N LYS A 92 -3.06 -15.91 -12.34
CA LYS A 92 -3.63 -14.55 -12.25
C LYS A 92 -3.10 -13.76 -11.05
N VAL A 93 -2.84 -14.44 -9.93
CA VAL A 93 -2.18 -13.82 -8.76
C VAL A 93 -0.75 -13.39 -9.10
N ASP A 94 -0.03 -14.22 -9.85
CA ASP A 94 1.34 -13.89 -10.26
C ASP A 94 1.36 -12.71 -11.25
N ALA A 95 0.40 -12.67 -12.19
CA ALA A 95 0.19 -11.52 -13.07
C ALA A 95 -0.15 -10.24 -12.28
N LEU A 96 -0.95 -10.33 -11.22
CA LEU A 96 -1.22 -9.21 -10.31
C LEU A 96 0.07 -8.71 -9.64
N PHE A 97 0.92 -9.61 -9.13
CA PHE A 97 2.21 -9.21 -8.54
C PHE A 97 3.13 -8.54 -9.56
N ALA A 98 3.18 -9.03 -10.79
CA ALA A 98 3.95 -8.42 -11.87
C ALA A 98 3.43 -7.00 -12.21
N ALA A 99 2.11 -6.86 -12.39
CA ALA A 99 1.47 -5.57 -12.67
C ALA A 99 1.70 -4.55 -11.54
N LYS A 100 1.68 -5.00 -10.28
CA LYS A 100 1.97 -4.15 -9.13
C LYS A 100 3.39 -3.57 -9.17
N LYS A 101 4.40 -4.36 -9.55
CA LYS A 101 5.79 -3.87 -9.65
C LYS A 101 5.92 -2.76 -10.69
N VAL A 102 5.23 -2.91 -11.83
CA VAL A 102 5.21 -1.88 -12.90
C VAL A 102 4.52 -0.61 -12.38
N GLN A 103 3.35 -0.76 -11.76
CA GLN A 103 2.59 0.33 -11.16
C GLN A 103 3.40 1.10 -10.09
N GLU A 104 4.12 0.40 -9.21
CA GLU A 104 4.96 1.03 -8.19
C GLU A 104 6.11 1.85 -8.82
N ALA A 105 6.66 1.37 -9.94
CA ALA A 105 7.70 2.07 -10.68
C ALA A 105 7.15 3.34 -11.37
N SER A 106 6.03 3.24 -12.08
CA SER A 106 5.41 4.38 -12.77
C SER A 106 4.94 5.46 -11.78
N GLU A 107 4.36 5.08 -10.65
CA GLU A 107 3.93 6.01 -9.61
C GLU A 107 5.13 6.73 -8.95
N LYS A 108 6.28 6.04 -8.81
CA LYS A 108 7.53 6.67 -8.33
C LYS A 108 8.02 7.74 -9.30
N VAL A 109 8.03 7.44 -10.60
CA VAL A 109 8.42 8.40 -11.65
C VAL A 109 7.48 9.60 -11.66
N ALA A 110 6.16 9.38 -11.61
CA ALA A 110 5.18 10.46 -11.53
C ALA A 110 5.42 11.36 -10.30
N LYS A 111 5.67 10.79 -9.12
CA LYS A 111 5.98 11.56 -7.90
C LYS A 111 7.26 12.37 -7.99
N GLN A 112 8.31 11.84 -8.64
CA GLN A 112 9.58 12.54 -8.84
C GLN A 112 9.45 13.71 -9.82
N SER A 113 8.49 13.65 -10.74
CA SER A 113 8.32 14.67 -11.78
C SER A 113 7.62 15.96 -11.32
N LYS A 114 7.21 16.09 -10.05
CA LYS A 114 6.41 17.22 -9.51
C LYS A 114 7.00 18.63 -9.73
N THR A 115 8.29 18.74 -9.99
CA THR A 115 8.99 20.00 -10.25
C THR A 115 9.46 20.14 -11.69
N ALA A 116 9.20 19.14 -12.54
CA ALA A 116 9.51 19.18 -13.97
C ALA A 116 8.52 20.08 -14.72
N ASP A 117 8.74 20.30 -16.01
CA ASP A 117 7.79 21.01 -16.86
C ASP A 117 6.41 20.33 -16.88
N ILE A 118 5.36 21.13 -17.09
CA ILE A 118 3.97 20.67 -17.09
C ILE A 118 3.75 19.51 -18.06
N ALA A 119 4.38 19.56 -19.24
CA ALA A 119 4.29 18.48 -20.23
C ALA A 119 4.87 17.15 -19.71
N ILE A 120 5.97 17.19 -18.96
CA ILE A 120 6.62 16.01 -18.36
C ILE A 120 5.78 15.47 -17.21
N GLN A 121 5.27 16.35 -16.34
CA GLN A 121 4.36 15.99 -15.26
C GLN A 121 3.12 15.27 -15.79
N GLU A 122 2.52 15.80 -16.85
CA GLU A 122 1.31 15.26 -17.43
C GLU A 122 1.56 13.89 -18.07
N LYS A 123 2.63 13.75 -18.87
CA LYS A 123 3.03 12.47 -19.47
C LYS A 123 3.20 11.39 -18.41
N ASN A 124 3.99 11.69 -17.37
CA ASN A 124 4.29 10.72 -16.32
C ASN A 124 3.06 10.38 -15.47
N ARG A 125 2.16 11.35 -15.24
CA ARG A 125 0.91 11.07 -14.52
C ARG A 125 -0.04 10.21 -15.35
N ASN A 126 -0.17 10.47 -16.65
CA ASN A 126 -1.00 9.65 -17.54
C ASN A 126 -0.47 8.21 -17.66
N GLU A 127 0.85 8.04 -17.69
CA GLU A 127 1.47 6.71 -17.68
C GLU A 127 1.21 5.97 -16.37
N ALA A 128 1.39 6.63 -15.22
CA ALA A 128 1.07 6.05 -13.92
C ALA A 128 -0.40 5.63 -13.82
N LEU A 129 -1.34 6.47 -14.28
CA LEU A 129 -2.76 6.13 -14.31
C LEU A 129 -3.07 4.92 -15.20
N ARG A 130 -2.38 4.76 -16.33
CA ARG A 130 -2.55 3.61 -17.21
C ARG A 130 -2.06 2.31 -16.56
N ASP A 131 -0.95 2.37 -15.84
CA ASP A 131 -0.41 1.19 -15.16
C ASP A 131 -1.17 0.88 -13.85
N ASP A 132 -1.74 1.89 -13.19
CA ASP A 132 -2.74 1.73 -12.13
C ASP A 132 -3.95 0.93 -12.64
N GLU A 133 -4.47 1.23 -13.84
CA GLU A 133 -5.58 0.48 -14.44
C GLU A 133 -5.24 -0.99 -14.68
N LYS A 134 -4.07 -1.26 -15.28
CA LYS A 134 -3.62 -2.63 -15.52
C LYS A 134 -3.49 -3.41 -14.21
N TRP A 135 -2.95 -2.77 -13.18
CA TRP A 135 -2.82 -3.36 -11.85
C TRP A 135 -4.20 -3.67 -11.24
N LEU A 136 -5.15 -2.75 -11.31
CA LEU A 136 -6.50 -2.95 -10.80
C LEU A 136 -7.28 -3.99 -11.59
N ASP A 137 -7.12 -4.06 -12.90
CA ASP A 137 -7.75 -5.08 -13.74
C ASP A 137 -7.18 -6.48 -13.42
N ALA A 138 -5.87 -6.59 -13.23
CA ALA A 138 -5.25 -7.81 -12.73
C ALA A 138 -5.76 -8.18 -11.33
N ALA A 139 -5.99 -7.19 -10.44
CA ALA A 139 -6.52 -7.41 -9.11
C ALA A 139 -7.95 -7.95 -9.15
N ILE A 140 -8.81 -7.38 -10.01
CA ILE A 140 -10.18 -7.87 -10.25
C ILE A 140 -10.15 -9.31 -10.78
N ALA A 141 -9.31 -9.60 -11.77
CA ALA A 141 -9.20 -10.93 -12.36
C ALA A 141 -8.72 -11.97 -11.34
N ALA A 142 -7.70 -11.64 -10.54
CA ALA A 142 -7.18 -12.52 -9.50
C ALA A 142 -8.19 -12.75 -8.37
N ALA A 143 -8.86 -11.70 -7.90
CA ALA A 143 -9.89 -11.81 -6.87
C ALA A 143 -11.10 -12.64 -7.34
N THR A 144 -11.55 -12.41 -8.58
CA THR A 144 -12.66 -13.16 -9.20
C THR A 144 -12.31 -14.64 -9.35
N ALA A 145 -11.12 -14.96 -9.84
CA ALA A 145 -10.69 -16.35 -9.98
C ALA A 145 -10.50 -17.04 -8.62
N ARG A 146 -10.00 -16.32 -7.61
CA ARG A 146 -9.89 -16.84 -6.24
C ARG A 146 -11.27 -17.14 -5.63
N LEU A 147 -12.22 -16.22 -5.79
CA LEU A 147 -13.62 -16.43 -5.37
C LEU A 147 -14.23 -17.63 -6.10
N GLY A 148 -14.06 -17.71 -7.42
CA GLY A 148 -14.54 -18.83 -8.23
C GLY A 148 -13.99 -20.17 -7.75
N PHE A 149 -12.68 -20.26 -7.51
CA PHE A 149 -12.04 -21.47 -6.99
C PHE A 149 -12.58 -21.85 -5.60
N MET A 150 -12.63 -20.90 -4.66
CA MET A 150 -13.09 -21.15 -3.29
C MET A 150 -14.58 -21.50 -3.22
N THR A 151 -15.40 -20.96 -4.14
CA THR A 151 -16.83 -21.27 -4.21
C THR A 151 -17.06 -22.65 -4.82
N LYS A 152 -16.31 -22.99 -5.87
CA LYS A 152 -16.39 -24.29 -6.55
C LYS A 152 -15.86 -25.42 -5.68
N TYR A 153 -14.81 -25.17 -4.88
CA TYR A 153 -14.19 -26.16 -4.01
C TYR A 153 -14.07 -25.67 -2.56
N PRO A 154 -15.19 -25.62 -1.81
CA PRO A 154 -15.22 -25.03 -0.46
C PRO A 154 -14.34 -25.76 0.56
N ASN A 155 -14.09 -27.05 0.34
CA ASN A 155 -13.24 -27.88 1.19
C ASN A 155 -11.80 -28.01 0.66
N ALA A 156 -11.46 -27.35 -0.45
CA ALA A 156 -10.13 -27.46 -1.03
C ALA A 156 -9.05 -26.85 -0.14
N LEU A 157 -9.40 -25.91 0.74
CA LEU A 157 -8.47 -25.28 1.67
C LEU A 157 -8.65 -25.85 3.09
N SER A 158 -7.55 -26.36 3.66
CA SER A 158 -7.47 -27.05 4.96
C SER A 158 -7.65 -26.16 6.19
N THR A 159 -8.00 -24.88 6.03
CA THR A 159 -8.17 -23.97 7.16
C THR A 159 -9.66 -23.78 7.49
N PRO A 160 -10.05 -23.69 8.79
CA PRO A 160 -11.40 -23.31 9.22
C PRO A 160 -11.87 -21.93 8.71
N SER A 161 -10.99 -21.20 8.02
CA SER A 161 -11.12 -19.82 7.59
C SER A 161 -11.61 -19.63 6.15
N THR A 162 -12.14 -20.64 5.45
CA THR A 162 -12.65 -20.49 4.07
C THR A 162 -13.63 -19.33 3.93
N LYS A 163 -14.56 -19.15 4.88
CA LYS A 163 -15.47 -17.98 4.92
C LYS A 163 -14.73 -16.64 5.03
N SER A 164 -13.67 -16.58 5.85
CA SER A 164 -12.83 -15.39 6.00
C SER A 164 -12.04 -15.10 4.72
N HIS A 165 -11.55 -16.13 4.03
CA HIS A 165 -10.85 -15.96 2.75
C HIS A 165 -11.76 -15.53 1.61
N ILE A 166 -12.99 -16.06 1.54
CA ILE A 166 -14.02 -15.60 0.60
C ILE A 166 -14.32 -14.12 0.87
N LYS A 167 -14.56 -13.74 2.13
CA LYS A 167 -14.79 -12.34 2.51
C LYS A 167 -13.62 -11.44 2.11
N ALA A 168 -12.39 -11.83 2.41
CA ALA A 168 -11.20 -11.06 2.03
C ALA A 168 -11.07 -10.91 0.51
N ALA A 169 -11.41 -11.94 -0.27
CA ALA A 169 -11.40 -11.86 -1.72
C ALA A 169 -12.53 -10.94 -2.26
N GLN A 170 -13.70 -10.94 -1.62
CA GLN A 170 -14.81 -10.02 -1.91
C GLN A 170 -14.42 -8.56 -1.63
N ASP A 171 -13.82 -8.31 -0.46
CA ASP A 171 -13.38 -6.97 -0.04
C ASP A 171 -12.32 -6.44 -1.00
N ASN A 172 -11.36 -7.27 -1.41
CA ASN A 172 -10.36 -6.91 -2.42
C ASN A 172 -11.00 -6.59 -3.78
N LEU A 173 -12.00 -7.36 -4.21
CA LEU A 173 -12.72 -7.11 -5.46
C LEU A 173 -13.46 -5.76 -5.42
N ASN A 174 -14.16 -5.48 -4.32
CA ASN A 174 -14.90 -4.24 -4.14
C ASN A 174 -13.97 -3.03 -4.10
N SER A 175 -12.88 -3.14 -3.34
CA SER A 175 -11.83 -2.12 -3.26
C SER A 175 -11.21 -1.83 -4.64
N ALA A 176 -10.87 -2.86 -5.41
CA ALA A 176 -10.31 -2.70 -6.75
C ALA A 176 -11.28 -2.02 -7.72
N LYS A 177 -12.58 -2.39 -7.68
CA LYS A 177 -13.63 -1.74 -8.48
C LYS A 177 -13.80 -0.26 -8.11
N GLN A 178 -13.74 0.07 -6.83
CA GLN A 178 -13.83 1.45 -6.37
C GLN A 178 -12.62 2.26 -6.84
N ALA A 179 -11.41 1.75 -6.64
CA ALA A 179 -10.19 2.40 -7.11
C ALA A 179 -10.21 2.63 -8.63
N ARG A 180 -10.76 1.70 -9.41
CA ARG A 180 -10.89 1.86 -10.86
C ARG A 180 -11.83 3.01 -11.23
N ARG A 181 -12.92 3.18 -10.49
CA ARG A 181 -13.82 4.35 -10.65
C ARG A 181 -13.12 5.67 -10.30
N GLU A 182 -12.25 5.66 -9.29
CA GLU A 182 -11.48 6.85 -8.91
C GLU A 182 -10.48 7.27 -10.00
N ILE A 183 -9.86 6.33 -10.70
CA ILE A 183 -9.00 6.62 -11.87
C ILE A 183 -9.81 7.32 -12.97
N GLU A 184 -11.00 6.81 -13.29
CA GLU A 184 -11.88 7.44 -14.28
C GLU A 184 -12.25 8.89 -13.91
N ILE A 185 -12.51 9.14 -12.62
CA ILE A 185 -12.75 10.50 -12.12
C ILE A 185 -11.50 11.38 -12.30
N GLN A 186 -10.30 10.86 -12.02
CA GLN A 186 -9.05 11.59 -12.20
C GLN A 186 -8.80 11.94 -13.68
N LYS A 187 -9.01 10.99 -14.59
CA LYS A 187 -8.90 11.22 -16.04
C LYS A 187 -9.85 12.34 -16.51
N LYS A 188 -11.12 12.30 -16.07
CA LYS A 188 -12.10 13.36 -16.38
C LYS A 188 -11.67 14.73 -15.85
N LYS A 189 -11.10 14.80 -14.64
CA LYS A 189 -10.57 16.05 -14.08
C LYS A 189 -9.43 16.61 -14.93
N ILE A 190 -8.48 15.76 -15.36
CA ILE A 190 -7.37 16.17 -16.23
C ILE A 190 -7.91 16.70 -17.57
N ALA A 191 -8.85 15.99 -18.20
CA ALA A 191 -9.47 16.42 -19.45
C ALA A 191 -10.21 17.76 -19.32
N ASN A 192 -10.93 17.99 -18.22
CA ASN A 192 -11.62 19.25 -17.96
C ASN A 192 -10.65 20.42 -17.76
N ILE A 193 -9.53 20.20 -17.05
CA ILE A 193 -8.50 21.23 -16.87
C ILE A 193 -7.92 21.61 -18.24
N LYS A 194 -7.60 20.64 -19.09
CA LYS A 194 -7.15 20.90 -20.48
C LYS A 194 -8.15 21.73 -21.27
N ALA A 195 -9.44 21.40 -21.19
CA ALA A 195 -10.47 22.13 -21.90
C ALA A 195 -10.59 23.59 -21.42
N ILE A 196 -10.40 23.84 -20.12
CA ILE A 196 -10.41 25.19 -19.54
C ILE A 196 -9.17 25.97 -19.99
N GLU A 197 -7.98 25.36 -19.97
CA GLU A 197 -6.73 26.00 -20.40
C GLU A 197 -6.76 26.34 -21.90
N ALA A 198 -7.24 25.43 -22.75
CA ALA A 198 -7.41 25.67 -24.18
C ALA A 198 -8.38 26.83 -24.48
N LYS A 199 -9.46 26.98 -23.70
CA LYS A 199 -10.38 28.12 -23.81
C LYS A 199 -9.75 29.44 -23.40
N LYS A 200 -8.88 29.44 -22.37
CA LYS A 200 -8.16 30.65 -21.92
C LYS A 200 -7.12 31.12 -22.94
N THR A 201 -6.37 30.20 -23.54
CA THR A 201 -5.38 30.53 -24.57
C THR A 201 -6.03 30.93 -25.90
N GLY A 202 -7.13 30.26 -26.29
CA GLY A 202 -7.91 30.63 -27.48
C GLY A 202 -8.64 31.98 -27.34
N GLY A 203 -9.17 32.30 -26.16
CA GLY A 203 -9.82 33.59 -25.89
C GLY A 203 -8.84 34.78 -25.82
N ALA A 204 -7.60 34.55 -25.39
CA ALA A 204 -6.54 35.56 -25.41
C ALA A 204 -6.10 35.89 -26.85
N ALA A 205 -5.99 34.88 -27.73
CA ALA A 205 -5.66 35.08 -29.14
C ALA A 205 -6.78 35.78 -29.94
N ALA A 206 -8.04 35.58 -29.55
CA ALA A 206 -9.20 36.23 -30.19
C ALA A 206 -9.42 37.69 -29.74
N ARG A 207 -8.88 38.10 -28.57
CA ARG A 207 -8.93 39.50 -28.07
C ARG A 207 -7.73 40.36 -28.48
N ALA A 208 -6.70 39.75 -29.07
CA ALA A 208 -5.50 40.44 -29.53
C ALA A 208 -5.53 40.77 -31.04
N LYS A 209 -6.68 40.57 -31.70
CA LYS A 209 -7.00 41.02 -33.06
C LYS A 209 -8.13 42.02 -32.99
#